data_AF-A0AAE9YXV6-F1
#
_entry.id   AF-A0AAE9YXV6-F1
#
_cell.length_a   1.000
_cell.length_b   1.000
_cell.length_c   1.000
_cell.angle_alpha   90.00
_cell.angle_beta   90.00
_cell.angle_gamma   90.00
#
_symmetry.space_group_name_H-M   'P 1'
#
loop_
_entity.id
_entity.type
_entity.pdbx_description
1 polymer ?
#
loop_
_entity_poly.entity_id
_entity_poly.type
_entity_poly.pdbx_seq_one_letter_code
_entity_poly.pdbx_strand_id
1 'polypeptide(L)'
;MAKYHHTPEPASAKVKYPIYRQLTVQETVCNTATKTRGIGINYVPVKLEPCVILRGKWLRLAGFPVGQKLSIVVNQAELVITPKRPEPNLSD
;
A
#
# COMPACT_ATOMS: atom_id res chain seq x y z
N MET A 1 -28.16 -40.09 23.40
CA MET A 1 -26.75 -39.93 23.00
C MET A 1 -26.70 -39.15 21.68
N ALA A 2 -26.34 -37.87 21.71
CA ALA A 2 -26.21 -37.04 20.51
C ALA A 2 -24.76 -37.12 20.00
N LYS A 3 -24.59 -37.47 18.73
CA LYS A 3 -23.30 -37.45 18.05
C LYS A 3 -22.85 -36.00 17.94
N TYR A 4 -21.79 -35.65 18.67
CA TYR A 4 -21.13 -34.35 18.58
C TYR A 4 -20.54 -34.22 17.17
N HIS A 5 -21.17 -33.41 16.33
CA HIS A 5 -20.59 -32.96 15.07
C HIS A 5 -19.63 -31.82 15.39
N HIS A 6 -18.36 -32.17 15.60
CA HIS A 6 -17.30 -31.18 15.67
C HIS A 6 -17.16 -30.52 14.30
N THR A 7 -17.59 -29.27 14.16
CA THR A 7 -17.22 -28.44 13.03
C THR A 7 -15.75 -28.07 13.22
N PRO A 8 -14.82 -28.46 12.33
CA PRO A 8 -13.43 -28.04 12.44
C PRO A 8 -13.36 -26.51 12.40
N GLU A 9 -12.53 -25.91 13.26
CA GLU A 9 -12.28 -24.46 13.28
C GLU A 9 -12.06 -23.92 11.86
N PRO A 10 -12.54 -22.70 11.55
CA PRO A 10 -12.28 -22.08 10.26
C PRO A 10 -10.76 -21.95 10.13
N ALA A 11 -10.19 -22.73 9.20
CA ALA A 11 -8.77 -22.70 8.90
C ALA A 11 -8.39 -21.24 8.64
N SER A 12 -7.70 -20.65 9.62
CA SER A 12 -6.87 -19.48 9.40
C SER A 12 -5.95 -19.87 8.26
N ALA A 13 -6.30 -19.46 7.04
CA ALA A 13 -5.49 -19.72 5.86
C ALA A 13 -4.18 -18.98 6.08
N LYS A 14 -3.22 -19.65 6.74
CA LYS A 14 -1.91 -19.12 7.08
C LYS A 14 -1.26 -18.68 5.77
N VAL A 15 -1.18 -17.38 5.58
CA VAL A 15 -0.46 -16.82 4.44
C VAL A 15 1.00 -17.24 4.59
N LYS A 16 1.49 -18.06 3.66
CA LYS A 16 2.88 -18.52 3.65
C LYS A 16 3.76 -17.41 3.07
N TYR A 17 4.69 -16.90 3.88
CA TYR A 17 5.67 -15.91 3.49
C TYR A 17 7.04 -16.57 3.24
N PRO A 18 7.90 -16.03 2.35
CA PRO A 18 7.69 -14.81 1.56
C PRO A 18 6.75 -15.01 0.37
N ILE A 19 6.16 -13.91 -0.11
CA ILE A 19 5.42 -13.87 -1.38
C ILE A 19 6.21 -12.98 -2.33
N TYR A 20 6.62 -13.53 -3.48
CA TYR A 20 7.33 -12.77 -4.50
C TYR A 20 6.36 -12.15 -5.49
N ARG A 21 6.52 -10.85 -5.74
CA ARG A 21 5.76 -10.08 -6.73
C ARG A 21 6.72 -9.19 -7.50
N GLN A 22 6.56 -9.15 -8.82
CA GLN A 22 7.28 -8.23 -9.68
C GLN A 22 6.33 -7.11 -10.10
N LEU A 23 6.81 -5.88 -10.04
CA LEU A 23 6.09 -4.69 -10.46
C LEU A 23 6.94 -3.92 -11.45
N THR A 24 6.28 -3.24 -12.36
CA THR A 24 6.93 -2.37 -13.34
C THR A 24 6.86 -0.94 -12.84
N VAL A 25 7.97 -0.20 -12.96
CA VAL A 25 7.98 1.25 -12.76
C VAL A 25 7.18 1.88 -13.89
N GLN A 26 6.19 2.70 -13.54
CA GLN A 26 5.35 3.44 -14.48
C GLN A 26 5.65 4.93 -14.37
N GLU A 27 5.16 5.72 -15.31
CA GLU A 27 5.13 7.17 -15.21
C GLU A 27 3.82 7.63 -14.58
N THR A 28 3.88 8.65 -13.73
CA THR A 28 2.72 9.36 -13.20
C THR A 28 2.91 10.87 -13.31
N VAL A 29 1.82 11.61 -13.44
CA VAL A 29 1.85 13.08 -13.37
C VAL A 29 2.17 13.50 -11.94
N CYS A 30 3.08 14.46 -11.78
CA CYS A 30 3.37 15.08 -10.49
C CYS A 30 2.10 15.74 -9.94
N ASN A 31 1.74 15.46 -8.69
CA ASN A 31 0.45 15.84 -8.10
C ASN A 31 0.27 17.36 -7.89
N THR A 32 1.25 18.17 -8.32
CA THR A 32 1.17 19.63 -8.41
C THR A 32 0.34 20.03 -9.64
N ALA A 33 -0.94 19.66 -9.64
CA ALA A 33 -1.89 20.16 -10.62
C ALA A 33 -1.86 21.69 -10.60
N THR A 34 -1.32 22.29 -11.67
CA THR A 34 -1.27 23.73 -11.81
C THR A 34 -2.70 24.20 -11.98
N LYS A 35 -3.19 25.07 -11.08
CA LYS A 35 -4.57 25.59 -11.13
C LYS A 35 -4.85 26.17 -12.53
N THR A 36 -5.79 25.57 -13.25
CA THR A 36 -6.29 26.09 -14.52
C THR A 36 -6.98 27.44 -14.24
N ARG A 37 -6.36 28.54 -14.67
CA ARG A 37 -6.95 29.89 -14.59
C ARG A 37 -7.47 30.28 -15.97
N GLY A 38 -8.76 30.04 -16.25
CA GLY A 38 -9.44 30.64 -17.41
C GLY A 38 -10.51 29.75 -18.08
N ILE A 39 -11.50 30.39 -18.68
CA ILE A 39 -12.53 29.77 -19.54
C ILE A 39 -11.93 29.60 -20.94
N GLY A 40 -11.73 28.36 -21.39
CA GLY A 40 -11.11 28.02 -22.70
C GLY A 40 -10.32 26.70 -22.67
N ILE A 41 -9.76 26.29 -23.81
CA ILE A 41 -8.82 25.15 -23.89
C ILE A 41 -7.48 25.62 -23.31
N ASN A 42 -7.01 24.94 -22.26
CA ASN A 42 -5.75 25.25 -21.60
C ASN A 42 -4.78 24.09 -21.80
N TYR A 43 -3.70 24.32 -22.54
CA TYR A 43 -2.57 23.38 -22.61
C TYR A 43 -1.66 23.62 -21.40
N VAL A 44 -1.69 22.70 -20.45
CA VAL A 44 -0.87 22.80 -19.23
C VAL A 44 0.28 21.80 -19.34
N PRO A 45 1.54 22.26 -19.26
CA PRO A 45 2.69 21.37 -19.19
C PRO A 45 2.54 20.43 -17.98
N VAL A 46 2.64 19.13 -18.22
CA VAL A 46 2.65 18.12 -17.16
C VAL A 46 4.07 17.63 -16.93
N LYS A 47 4.47 17.56 -15.67
CA LYS A 47 5.72 16.92 -15.28
C LYS A 47 5.43 15.45 -14.95
N LEU A 48 6.09 14.54 -15.65
CA LEU A 48 6.03 13.10 -15.37
C LEU A 48 7.14 12.70 -14.39
N GLU A 49 6.83 11.75 -13.51
CA GLU A 49 7.74 11.21 -12.51
C GLU A 49 7.57 9.67 -12.43
N PRO A 50 8.64 8.93 -12.10
CA PRO A 50 8.56 7.48 -11.92
C PRO A 50 7.71 7.12 -10.70
N CYS A 51 6.91 6.06 -10.83
CA CYS A 51 5.98 5.58 -9.81
C CYS A 51 5.94 4.05 -9.77
N VAL A 52 5.88 3.49 -8.56
CA VAL A 52 5.59 2.07 -8.33
C VAL A 52 4.26 1.97 -7.59
N ILE A 53 3.33 1.19 -8.14
CA ILE A 53 1.98 1.06 -7.59
C ILE A 53 1.81 -0.30 -6.91
N LEU A 54 1.77 -0.29 -5.58
CA LEU A 54 1.47 -1.47 -4.76
C LEU A 54 -0.05 -1.61 -4.60
N ARG A 55 -0.67 -2.63 -5.22
CA ARG A 55 -2.11 -2.93 -5.07
C ARG A 55 -2.36 -4.42 -4.83
N GLY A 56 -3.41 -4.71 -4.06
CA GLY A 56 -3.97 -6.06 -3.92
C GLY A 56 -4.37 -6.41 -2.48
N LYS A 57 -5.23 -7.44 -2.35
CA LYS A 57 -5.71 -7.94 -1.05
C LYS A 57 -4.57 -8.40 -0.12
N TRP A 58 -3.42 -8.75 -0.69
CA TRP A 58 -2.24 -9.23 0.03
C TRP A 58 -1.57 -8.13 0.89
N LEU A 59 -1.72 -6.85 0.56
CA LEU A 59 -1.14 -5.75 1.37
C LEU A 59 -1.73 -5.73 2.78
N ARG A 60 -3.06 -5.84 2.89
CA ARG A 60 -3.75 -5.90 4.18
C ARG A 60 -3.32 -7.12 4.98
N LEU A 61 -3.17 -8.28 4.32
CA LEU A 61 -2.70 -9.52 4.95
C LEU A 61 -1.23 -9.44 5.39
N ALA A 62 -0.43 -8.63 4.71
CA ALA A 62 0.98 -8.36 5.03
C ALA A 62 1.17 -7.26 6.09
N GLY A 63 0.09 -6.78 6.73
CA GLY A 63 0.18 -5.78 7.80
C GLY A 63 0.18 -4.32 7.34
N PHE A 64 -0.28 -4.05 6.11
CA PHE A 64 -0.43 -2.69 5.57
C PHE A 64 -1.92 -2.33 5.44
N PRO A 65 -2.63 -2.00 6.54
CA PRO A 65 -4.02 -1.59 6.47
C PRO A 65 -4.18 -0.18 5.87
N VAL A 66 -5.38 0.11 5.37
CA VAL A 66 -5.73 1.43 4.84
C VAL A 66 -5.58 2.48 5.94
N GLY A 67 -4.96 3.63 5.61
CA GLY A 67 -4.73 4.72 6.56
C GLY A 67 -3.46 4.57 7.41
N GLN A 68 -2.76 3.44 7.34
CA GLN A 68 -1.48 3.26 8.03
C GLN A 68 -0.38 4.09 7.37
N LYS A 69 0.38 4.85 8.17
CA LYS A 69 1.60 5.51 7.70
C LYS A 69 2.69 4.48 7.43
N LEU A 70 3.48 4.70 6.38
CA LEU A 70 4.60 3.83 6.01
C LEU A 70 5.93 4.51 6.33
N SER A 71 6.92 3.71 6.70
CA SER A 71 8.33 4.10 6.71
C SER A 71 8.99 3.54 5.45
N ILE A 72 9.70 4.39 4.72
CA ILE A 72 10.40 4.03 3.49
C ILE A 72 11.87 4.38 3.69
N VAL A 73 12.73 3.36 3.68
CA VAL A 73 14.19 3.54 3.65
C VAL A 73 14.65 3.38 2.20
N VAL A 74 15.41 4.36 1.71
CA VAL A 74 15.90 4.41 0.34
C VAL A 74 17.40 4.19 0.34
N ASN A 75 17.84 3.11 -0.28
CA ASN A 75 19.24 2.78 -0.52
C ASN A 75 19.49 2.69 -2.04
N GLN A 76 20.75 2.60 -2.45
CA GLN A 76 21.07 2.39 -3.85
C GLN A 76 20.49 1.04 -4.33
N ALA A 77 19.61 1.09 -5.33
CA ALA A 77 18.92 -0.07 -5.91
C ALA A 77 18.02 -0.88 -4.94
N GLU A 78 17.69 -0.33 -3.76
CA GLU A 78 16.87 -1.00 -2.75
C GLU A 78 15.90 -0.02 -2.09
N LEU A 79 14.65 -0.46 -1.92
CA LEU A 79 13.63 0.23 -1.15
C LEU A 79 13.07 -0.73 -0.10
N VAL A 80 13.21 -0.36 1.18
CA VAL A 80 12.62 -1.13 2.29
C VAL A 80 11.38 -0.39 2.79
N ILE A 81 10.21 -1.02 2.63
CA ILE A 81 8.91 -0.46 3.02
C ILE A 81 8.39 -1.21 4.22
N THR A 82 8.11 -0.50 5.30
CA THR A 82 7.56 -1.07 6.54
C THR A 82 6.39 -0.23 7.08
N PRO A 83 5.42 -0.83 7.78
CA PRO A 83 4.39 -0.05 8.46
C PRO A 83 5.04 0.74 9.61
N LYS A 84 4.79 2.06 9.67
CA LYS A 84 5.20 2.87 10.83
C LYS A 84 4.31 2.45 12.00
N ARG A 85 4.86 2.02 13.14
CA ARG A 85 4.03 1.69 14.32
C ARG A 85 3.26 2.95 14.76
N PRO A 86 1.99 2.82 15.17
CA PRO A 86 1.31 3.89 15.90
C PRO A 86 2.19 4.24 17.09
N GLU A 87 2.51 5.52 17.27
CA GLU A 87 3.14 5.97 18.51
C GLU A 87 2.17 5.60 19.65
N PRO A 88 2.60 4.90 20.70
CA PRO A 88 1.73 4.69 21.85
C PRO A 88 1.40 6.08 22.36
N ASN A 89 0.11 6.45 22.30
CA ASN A 89 -0.36 7.64 22.98
C ASN A 89 -0.06 7.42 24.46
N LEU A 90 1.01 8.04 24.96
CA LEU A 90 1.28 8.13 26.37
C LEU A 90 0.27 9.14 26.92
N SER A 91 -0.92 8.66 27.22
CA SER A 91 -1.89 9.36 28.06
C SER A 91 -1.83 8.72 29.44
N ASP A 92 -1.11 9.38 30.34
CA ASP A 92 -1.28 9.29 31.79
C ASP A 92 -2.71 9.72 32.20
#